data_AF-A0A8T4D358-F1
#
_entry.id   AF-A0A8T4D358-F1
#
_cell.length_a   1.000
_cell.length_b   1.000
_cell.length_c   1.000
_cell.angle_alpha   90.00
_cell.angle_beta   90.00
_cell.angle_gamma   90.00
#
_symmetry.space_group_name_H-M   'P 1'
#
loop_
_entity.id
_entity.type
_entity.pdbx_description
1 polymer ?
#
loop_
_entity_poly.entity_id
_entity_poly.type
_entity_poly.pdbx_seq_one_letter_code
_entity_poly.pdbx_strand_id
1 'polypeptide(L)'
;MLTLEAKAAHNIGLTPNIVSLIGLALALFSAFAYAVTQSQPLWILLATILFLASGFCDALDGVIARIYQQTSVFGGFLDSLLDRYADAAVYAGVIIGGLCDPVWGLAALAGSMMVSYSRARAEAAKIKMESVGVAERAERMLILSIASIAAIFWLPALKIGIILLAVLSNFTVLQRGLHVYNSLKKKSNNLEN
;
A
#
# COMPACT_ATOMS: atom_id res chain seq x y z
N MET A 1 13.53 15.77 1.44
CA MET A 1 13.26 15.52 2.87
C MET A 1 13.93 14.22 3.36
N LEU A 2 13.98 13.12 2.59
CA LEU A 2 14.66 11.85 2.99
C LEU A 2 16.14 11.71 2.56
N THR A 3 16.80 12.81 2.19
CA THR A 3 18.15 12.76 1.57
C THR A 3 19.24 12.38 2.54
N LEU A 4 19.09 12.69 3.83
CA LEU A 4 20.07 12.38 4.87
C LEU A 4 20.01 10.89 5.24
N GLU A 5 18.79 10.38 5.40
CA GLU A 5 18.46 9.00 5.71
C GLU A 5 18.91 8.08 4.57
N ALA A 6 18.64 8.48 3.32
CA ALA A 6 19.10 7.76 2.14
C ALA A 6 20.65 7.70 2.07
N LYS A 7 21.32 8.80 2.42
CA LYS A 7 22.78 8.84 2.47
C LYS A 7 23.33 7.94 3.57
N ALA A 8 22.73 7.95 4.76
CA ALA A 8 23.12 7.09 5.86
C ALA A 8 22.95 5.60 5.50
N ALA A 9 21.80 5.23 4.94
CA ALA A 9 21.50 3.87 4.48
C ALA A 9 22.48 3.39 3.39
N HIS A 10 22.78 4.25 2.41
CA HIS A 10 23.74 3.92 1.37
C HIS A 10 25.16 3.75 1.91
N ASN A 11 25.58 4.60 2.86
CA ASN A 11 26.91 4.51 3.47
C ASN A 11 27.15 3.21 4.25
N ILE A 12 26.09 2.58 4.77
CA ILE A 12 26.17 1.27 5.42
C ILE A 12 25.97 0.09 4.45
N GLY A 13 25.96 0.37 3.13
CA GLY A 13 25.92 -0.65 2.08
C GLY A 13 24.51 -1.13 1.68
N LEU A 14 23.45 -0.46 2.14
CA LEU A 14 22.09 -0.83 1.73
C LEU A 14 21.81 -0.39 0.29
N THR A 15 21.41 -1.35 -0.54
CA THR A 15 20.88 -1.10 -1.89
C THR A 15 19.36 -0.93 -1.83
N PRO A 16 18.73 -0.26 -2.82
CA PRO A 16 17.27 -0.10 -2.86
C PRO A 16 16.51 -1.42 -2.66
N ASN A 17 16.89 -2.47 -3.40
CA ASN A 17 16.23 -3.78 -3.29
C ASN A 17 16.36 -4.41 -1.91
N ILE A 18 17.48 -4.20 -1.20
CA ILE A 18 17.63 -4.68 0.18
C ILE A 18 16.68 -3.92 1.10
N VAL A 19 16.55 -2.61 0.92
CA VAL A 19 15.61 -1.79 1.70
C VAL A 19 14.17 -2.22 1.44
N SER A 20 13.79 -2.53 0.19
CA SER A 20 12.45 -3.07 -0.12
C SER A 20 12.20 -4.42 0.57
N LEU A 21 13.20 -5.32 0.62
CA LEU A 21 13.10 -6.60 1.32
C LEU A 21 12.97 -6.44 2.84
N ILE A 22 13.68 -5.48 3.44
CA ILE A 22 13.52 -5.10 4.85
C ILE A 22 12.09 -4.58 5.08
N GLY A 23 11.60 -3.73 4.17
CA GLY A 23 10.22 -3.25 4.18
C GLY A 23 9.20 -4.38 4.19
N LEU A 24 9.37 -5.39 3.32
CA LEU A 24 8.51 -6.58 3.30
C LEU A 24 8.58 -7.33 4.64
N ALA A 25 9.77 -7.57 5.18
CA ALA A 25 9.92 -8.28 6.46
C ALA A 25 9.18 -7.55 7.60
N LEU A 26 9.28 -6.22 7.66
CA LEU A 26 8.54 -5.40 8.63
C LEU A 26 7.03 -5.52 8.46
N ALA A 27 6.51 -5.54 7.22
CA ALA A 27 5.09 -5.76 6.95
C ALA A 27 4.62 -7.16 7.38
N LEU A 28 5.43 -8.20 7.18
CA LEU A 28 5.13 -9.55 7.63
C LEU A 28 5.09 -9.65 9.17
N PHE A 29 6.03 -9.00 9.86
CA PHE A 29 5.98 -8.92 11.32
C PHE A 29 4.80 -8.10 11.83
N SER A 30 4.42 -7.02 11.13
CA SER A 30 3.19 -6.27 11.40
C SER A 30 1.95 -7.15 11.27
N ALA A 31 1.83 -7.89 10.16
CA ALA A 31 0.75 -8.83 9.92
C ALA A 31 0.65 -9.89 11.03
N PHE A 32 1.79 -10.46 11.42
CA PHE A 32 1.86 -11.40 12.54
C PHE A 32 1.38 -10.78 13.86
N ALA A 33 1.84 -9.57 14.19
CA ALA A 33 1.42 -8.85 15.39
C ALA A 33 -0.09 -8.57 15.41
N TYR A 34 -0.69 -8.20 14.27
CA TYR A 34 -2.15 -8.11 14.15
C TYR A 34 -2.82 -9.46 14.34
N ALA A 35 -2.29 -10.54 13.74
CA ALA A 35 -2.90 -11.87 13.81
C ALA A 35 -2.93 -12.45 15.23
N VAL A 36 -1.88 -12.22 16.03
CA VAL A 36 -1.77 -12.77 17.40
C VAL A 36 -2.22 -11.81 18.49
N THR A 37 -2.79 -10.66 18.11
CA THR A 37 -3.10 -9.55 19.04
C THR A 37 -3.98 -9.94 20.22
N GLN A 38 -4.91 -10.89 20.06
CA GLN A 38 -5.97 -11.21 21.05
C GLN A 38 -6.68 -9.94 21.57
N SER A 39 -6.84 -8.94 20.70
CA SER A 39 -7.37 -7.61 21.01
C SER A 39 -6.59 -6.81 22.08
N GLN A 40 -5.33 -7.15 22.33
CA GLN A 40 -4.48 -6.43 23.27
C GLN A 40 -3.88 -5.17 22.62
N PRO A 41 -4.01 -3.98 23.24
CA PRO A 41 -3.57 -2.72 22.65
C PRO A 41 -2.07 -2.65 22.29
N LEU A 42 -1.20 -3.30 23.08
CA LEU A 42 0.25 -3.30 22.83
C LEU A 42 0.62 -4.00 21.52
N TRP A 43 -0.05 -5.10 21.19
CA TRP A 43 0.16 -5.81 19.92
C TRP A 43 -0.33 -4.99 18.72
N ILE A 44 -1.45 -4.26 18.87
CA ILE A 44 -1.96 -3.35 17.84
C ILE A 44 -0.98 -2.19 17.61
N LEU A 45 -0.43 -1.62 18.69
CA LEU A 45 0.58 -0.56 18.60
C LEU A 45 1.84 -1.07 17.90
N LEU A 46 2.37 -2.23 18.29
CA LEU A 46 3.52 -2.85 17.65
C LEU A 46 3.27 -3.09 16.16
N ALA A 47 2.12 -3.68 15.81
CA ALA A 47 1.74 -3.92 14.43
C ALA A 47 1.71 -2.61 13.62
N THR A 48 1.17 -1.54 14.21
CA THR A 48 1.09 -0.23 13.56
C THR A 48 2.46 0.39 13.32
N ILE A 49 3.36 0.34 14.33
CA ILE A 49 4.72 0.87 14.21
C ILE A 49 5.49 0.11 13.13
N LEU A 50 5.41 -1.22 13.11
CA LEU A 50 6.04 -2.06 12.10
C LEU A 50 5.50 -1.78 10.69
N PHE A 51 4.20 -1.55 10.56
CA PHE A 51 3.58 -1.20 9.27
C PHE A 51 4.03 0.17 8.75
N LEU A 52 4.08 1.18 9.62
CA LEU A 52 4.59 2.50 9.26
C LEU A 52 6.09 2.46 8.92
N ALA A 53 6.88 1.66 9.64
CA ALA A 53 8.29 1.45 9.33
C ALA A 53 8.47 0.77 7.96
N SER A 54 7.61 -0.19 7.60
CA SER A 54 7.58 -0.79 6.27
C SER A 54 7.33 0.26 5.17
N GLY A 55 6.32 1.12 5.33
CA GLY A 55 6.05 2.22 4.39
C GLY A 55 7.16 3.27 4.33
N PHE A 56 7.89 3.47 5.43
CA PHE A 56 9.08 4.32 5.42
C PHE A 56 10.22 3.71 4.60
N CYS A 57 10.45 2.39 4.69
CA CYS A 57 11.45 1.69 3.87
C CYS A 57 11.16 1.84 2.38
N ASP A 58 9.90 1.71 1.98
CA ASP A 58 9.42 1.91 0.60
C ASP A 58 9.69 3.35 0.11
N ALA A 59 9.34 4.37 0.91
CA ALA A 59 9.68 5.75 0.54
C ALA A 59 11.20 5.96 0.44
N LEU A 60 11.98 5.30 1.30
CA LEU A 60 13.43 5.41 1.36
C LEU A 60 14.11 4.73 0.16
N ASP A 61 13.67 3.53 -0.25
CA ASP A 61 14.30 2.79 -1.34
C ASP A 61 14.23 3.56 -2.67
N GLY A 62 13.09 4.21 -2.96
CA GLY A 62 12.90 5.00 -4.16
C GLY A 62 13.74 6.26 -4.13
N VAL A 63 13.99 6.84 -2.94
CA VAL A 63 14.90 7.96 -2.77
C VAL A 63 16.35 7.53 -2.98
N ILE A 64 16.78 6.41 -2.41
CA ILE A 64 18.13 5.85 -2.64
C ILE A 64 18.34 5.58 -4.12
N ALA A 65 17.38 4.92 -4.78
CA ALA A 65 17.46 4.59 -6.20
C ALA A 65 17.65 5.84 -7.08
N ARG A 66 16.91 6.92 -6.79
CA ARG A 66 17.01 8.20 -7.53
C ARG A 66 18.31 8.96 -7.27
N ILE A 67 18.71 9.10 -6.01
CA ILE A 67 19.91 9.88 -5.63
C ILE A 67 21.17 9.23 -6.18
N TYR A 68 21.27 7.91 -6.08
CA TYR A 68 22.47 7.16 -6.47
C TYR A 68 22.39 6.58 -7.89
N GLN A 69 21.41 7.00 -8.69
CA GLN A 69 21.21 6.53 -10.08
C GLN A 69 21.13 5.00 -10.22
N GLN A 70 20.54 4.34 -9.21
CA GLN A 70 20.35 2.89 -9.16
C GLN A 70 18.93 2.47 -9.58
N THR A 71 18.21 3.34 -10.29
CA THR A 71 16.89 3.02 -10.86
C THR A 71 17.01 1.93 -11.93
N SER A 72 16.21 0.87 -11.84
CA SER A 72 16.17 -0.19 -12.84
C SER A 72 14.74 -0.68 -13.08
N VAL A 73 14.47 -1.24 -14.27
CA VAL A 73 13.16 -1.82 -14.59
C VAL A 73 12.81 -2.96 -13.64
N PHE A 74 13.79 -3.82 -13.33
CA PHE A 74 13.59 -4.91 -12.38
C PHE A 74 13.33 -4.39 -10.96
N GLY A 75 14.07 -3.37 -10.51
CA GLY A 75 13.86 -2.76 -9.19
C GLY A 75 12.44 -2.19 -9.04
N GLY A 76 11.97 -1.43 -10.03
CA GLY A 76 10.60 -0.92 -10.02
C GLY A 76 9.52 -2.01 -10.08
N PHE A 77 9.79 -3.12 -10.77
CA PHE A 77 8.92 -4.30 -10.74
C PHE A 77 8.92 -4.99 -9.37
N LEU A 78 10.10 -5.17 -8.76
CA LEU A 78 10.27 -5.82 -7.47
C LEU A 78 9.61 -5.01 -6.35
N ASP A 79 9.92 -3.72 -6.25
CA ASP A 79 9.28 -2.75 -5.34
C ASP A 79 7.76 -2.88 -5.38
N SER A 80 7.23 -2.72 -6.60
CA SER A 80 5.84 -2.98 -6.90
C SER A 80 5.35 -4.33 -6.37
N LEU A 81 6.00 -5.44 -6.72
CA LEU A 81 5.57 -6.78 -6.30
C LEU A 81 5.52 -6.93 -4.77
N LEU A 82 6.57 -6.47 -4.08
CA LEU A 82 6.71 -6.59 -2.63
C LEU A 82 5.64 -5.77 -1.91
N ASP A 83 5.25 -4.60 -2.43
CA ASP A 83 4.15 -3.80 -1.89
C ASP A 83 2.83 -4.54 -1.84
N ARG A 84 2.50 -5.31 -2.89
CA ARG A 84 1.24 -6.07 -2.90
C ARG A 84 1.27 -7.17 -1.85
N TYR A 85 2.40 -7.84 -1.68
CA TYR A 85 2.56 -8.86 -0.65
C TYR A 85 2.52 -8.25 0.76
N ALA A 86 3.15 -7.10 0.97
CA ALA A 86 3.13 -6.36 2.23
C ALA A 86 1.69 -5.94 2.60
N ASP A 87 0.97 -5.27 1.69
CA ASP A 87 -0.41 -4.87 1.89
C ASP A 87 -1.30 -6.09 2.18
N ALA A 88 -1.22 -7.14 1.34
CA ALA A 88 -2.04 -8.34 1.49
C ALA A 88 -1.79 -9.06 2.82
N ALA A 89 -0.54 -9.17 3.25
CA ALA A 89 -0.19 -9.78 4.54
C ALA A 89 -0.79 -8.99 5.69
N VAL A 90 -0.67 -7.65 5.68
CA VAL A 90 -1.20 -6.80 6.76
C VAL A 90 -2.72 -6.90 6.86
N TYR A 91 -3.45 -6.81 5.73
CA TYR A 91 -4.90 -7.03 5.73
C TYR A 91 -5.27 -8.43 6.23
N ALA A 92 -4.54 -9.47 5.79
CA ALA A 92 -4.76 -10.83 6.29
C ALA A 92 -4.53 -10.93 7.81
N GLY A 93 -3.49 -10.29 8.34
CA GLY A 93 -3.23 -10.23 9.77
C GLY A 93 -4.38 -9.59 10.56
N VAL A 94 -4.93 -8.48 10.06
CA VAL A 94 -6.11 -7.82 10.67
C VAL A 94 -7.34 -8.73 10.66
N ILE A 95 -7.58 -9.46 9.56
CA ILE A 95 -8.69 -10.42 9.45
C ILE A 95 -8.50 -11.58 10.42
N ILE A 96 -7.32 -12.22 10.41
CA ILE A 96 -7.00 -13.38 11.27
C ILE A 96 -7.06 -13.00 12.76
N GLY A 97 -6.62 -11.78 13.09
CA GLY A 97 -6.67 -11.25 14.46
C GLY A 97 -8.09 -10.94 14.97
N GLY A 98 -9.13 -11.11 14.14
CA GLY A 98 -10.52 -10.83 14.52
C GLY A 98 -10.80 -9.33 14.73
N LEU A 99 -9.97 -8.45 14.17
CA LEU A 99 -10.05 -6.99 14.38
C LEU A 99 -11.07 -6.31 13.45
N CYS A 100 -11.63 -7.05 12.50
CA CYS A 100 -12.68 -6.59 11.61
C CYS A 100 -13.61 -7.74 11.24
N ASP A 101 -14.75 -7.39 10.64
CA ASP A 101 -15.60 -8.38 10.00
C ASP A 101 -14.90 -8.92 8.72
N PRO A 102 -14.78 -10.25 8.54
CA PRO A 102 -14.03 -10.83 7.42
C PRO A 102 -14.52 -10.39 6.04
N VAL A 103 -15.81 -10.11 5.86
CA VAL A 103 -16.35 -9.67 4.56
C VAL A 103 -15.77 -8.30 4.21
N TRP A 104 -15.76 -7.38 5.18
CA TRP A 104 -15.19 -6.05 4.99
C TRP A 104 -13.66 -6.09 4.85
N GLY A 105 -12.98 -6.94 5.62
CA GLY A 105 -11.54 -7.13 5.49
C GLY A 105 -11.15 -7.68 4.11
N LEU A 106 -11.85 -8.69 3.61
CA LEU A 106 -11.63 -9.25 2.27
C LEU A 106 -11.95 -8.22 1.17
N ALA A 107 -13.00 -7.40 1.34
CA ALA A 107 -13.33 -6.33 0.41
C ALA A 107 -12.24 -5.23 0.38
N ALA A 108 -11.66 -4.88 1.53
CA ALA A 108 -10.53 -3.96 1.62
C ALA A 108 -9.26 -4.52 0.95
N LEU A 109 -8.94 -5.78 1.21
CA LEU A 109 -7.82 -6.48 0.58
C LEU A 109 -7.99 -6.53 -0.95
N ALA A 110 -9.15 -6.99 -1.43
CA ALA A 110 -9.45 -7.08 -2.85
C ALA A 110 -9.40 -5.69 -3.52
N GLY A 111 -10.00 -4.68 -2.87
CA GLY A 111 -9.95 -3.30 -3.32
C GLY A 111 -8.51 -2.79 -3.44
N SER A 112 -7.67 -2.99 -2.42
CA SER A 112 -6.25 -2.59 -2.43
C SER A 112 -5.49 -3.20 -3.61
N MET A 113 -5.68 -4.51 -3.86
CA MET A 113 -5.07 -5.21 -4.99
C MET A 113 -5.57 -4.68 -6.33
N MET A 114 -6.88 -4.44 -6.45
CA MET A 114 -7.49 -3.95 -7.69
C MET A 114 -7.09 -2.51 -8.01
N VAL A 115 -6.88 -1.65 -7.02
CA VAL A 115 -6.33 -0.29 -7.23
C VAL A 115 -4.97 -0.39 -7.91
N SER A 116 -4.06 -1.20 -7.38
CA SER A 116 -2.71 -1.39 -7.95
C SER A 116 -2.77 -2.05 -9.33
N TYR A 117 -3.60 -3.09 -9.50
CA TYR A 117 -3.76 -3.78 -10.78
C TYR A 117 -4.33 -2.88 -11.87
N SER A 118 -5.37 -2.10 -11.57
CA SER A 118 -6.01 -1.24 -12.57
C SER A 118 -5.06 -0.18 -13.10
N ARG A 119 -4.16 0.34 -12.24
CA ARG A 119 -3.08 1.25 -12.65
C ARG A 119 -2.10 0.55 -13.60
N ALA A 120 -1.53 -0.58 -13.17
CA ALA A 120 -0.56 -1.32 -13.98
C ALA A 120 -1.14 -1.73 -15.34
N ARG A 121 -2.41 -2.17 -15.37
CA ARG A 121 -3.09 -2.59 -16.59
C ARG A 121 -3.36 -1.42 -17.54
N ALA A 122 -3.73 -0.26 -17.01
CA ALA A 122 -3.95 0.94 -17.81
C ALA A 122 -2.64 1.52 -18.36
N GLU A 123 -1.56 1.53 -17.56
CA GLU A 123 -0.24 1.95 -18.00
C GLU A 123 0.30 1.02 -19.11
N ALA A 124 0.07 -0.29 -19.00
CA ALA A 124 0.36 -1.25 -20.08
C ALA A 124 -0.45 -0.97 -21.37
N ALA A 125 -1.65 -0.40 -21.25
CA ALA A 125 -2.46 0.10 -22.38
C ALA A 125 -2.05 1.51 -22.85
N LYS A 126 -0.93 2.06 -22.36
CA LYS A 126 -0.41 3.41 -22.63
C LYS A 126 -1.36 4.53 -22.19
N ILE A 127 -2.15 4.29 -21.15
CA ILE A 127 -3.01 5.30 -20.51
C ILE A 127 -2.34 5.72 -19.21
N LYS A 128 -2.09 7.03 -19.06
CA LYS A 128 -1.50 7.57 -17.83
C LYS A 128 -2.49 7.48 -16.67
N MET A 129 -2.01 7.08 -15.51
CA MET A 129 -2.82 6.85 -14.30
C MET A 129 -2.35 7.64 -13.07
N GLU A 130 -1.39 8.54 -13.26
CA GLU A 130 -0.90 9.42 -12.21
C GLU A 130 -2.06 10.23 -11.63
N SER A 131 -2.20 10.23 -10.29
CA SER A 131 -3.21 11.01 -9.55
C SER A 131 -4.68 10.67 -9.84
N VAL A 132 -4.98 9.55 -10.50
CA VAL A 132 -6.36 9.10 -10.73
C VAL A 132 -6.79 8.18 -9.60
N GLY A 133 -7.64 8.69 -8.71
CA GLY A 133 -8.19 7.92 -7.59
C GLY A 133 -8.04 8.62 -6.25
N VAL A 134 -8.93 8.31 -5.30
CA VAL A 134 -8.93 8.97 -3.98
C VAL A 134 -8.14 8.16 -2.93
N ALA A 135 -8.06 6.83 -3.08
CA ALA A 135 -7.36 5.95 -2.15
C ALA A 135 -6.15 5.27 -2.82
N GLU A 136 -5.08 6.04 -3.05
CA GLU A 136 -3.80 5.45 -3.41
C GLU A 136 -3.16 4.77 -2.19
N ARG A 137 -1.93 4.25 -2.35
CA ARG A 137 -1.32 3.40 -1.34
C ARG A 137 -1.03 4.17 -0.04
N ALA A 138 -0.49 5.38 -0.14
CA ALA A 138 -0.18 6.19 1.03
C ALA A 138 -1.43 6.52 1.86
N GLU A 139 -2.55 6.87 1.23
CA GLU A 139 -3.81 7.16 1.91
C GLU A 139 -4.35 5.92 2.61
N ARG A 140 -4.29 4.74 1.97
CA ARG A 140 -4.71 3.48 2.61
C ARG A 140 -3.86 3.16 3.84
N MET A 141 -2.54 3.34 3.73
CA MET A 141 -1.63 3.12 4.86
C MET A 141 -1.93 4.06 6.02
N LEU A 142 -2.17 5.35 5.73
CA LEU A 142 -2.53 6.34 6.75
C LEU A 142 -3.86 6.01 7.42
N ILE A 143 -4.91 5.68 6.66
CA ILE A 143 -6.22 5.32 7.21
C ILE A 143 -6.09 4.12 8.15
N LEU A 144 -5.38 3.06 7.72
CA LEU A 144 -5.20 1.88 8.56
C LEU A 144 -4.42 2.22 9.83
N SER A 145 -3.30 2.94 9.73
CA SER A 145 -2.50 3.29 10.90
C SER A 145 -3.23 4.20 11.88
N ILE A 146 -4.00 5.19 11.39
CA ILE A 146 -4.82 6.06 12.25
C ILE A 146 -5.91 5.24 12.95
N ALA A 147 -6.59 4.36 12.22
CA ALA A 147 -7.63 3.50 12.79
C ALA A 147 -7.05 2.54 13.84
N SER A 148 -5.85 1.99 13.61
CA SER A 148 -5.16 1.14 14.58
C SER A 148 -4.70 1.90 15.83
N ILE A 149 -4.19 3.13 15.70
CA ILE A 149 -3.86 3.98 16.85
C ILE A 149 -5.12 4.31 17.66
N ALA A 150 -6.22 4.66 16.99
CA ALA A 150 -7.50 4.90 17.66
C ALA A 150 -8.02 3.63 18.36
N ALA A 151 -7.77 2.45 17.80
CA ALA A 151 -8.17 1.17 18.37
C ALA A 151 -7.46 0.80 19.68
N ILE A 152 -6.34 1.45 20.00
CA ILE A 152 -5.68 1.34 21.32
C ILE A 152 -6.62 1.83 22.43
N PHE A 153 -7.39 2.89 22.14
CA PHE A 153 -8.33 3.49 23.09
C PHE A 153 -9.76 2.99 22.89
N TRP A 154 -10.13 2.66 21.65
CA TRP A 154 -11.47 2.20 21.28
C TRP A 154 -11.41 1.22 20.11
N LEU A 155 -11.31 -0.07 20.43
CA LEU A 155 -11.11 -1.17 19.47
C LEU A 155 -12.02 -1.12 18.21
N PRO A 156 -13.32 -0.76 18.30
CA PRO A 156 -14.18 -0.65 17.10
C PRO A 156 -13.71 0.36 16.05
N ALA A 157 -12.82 1.30 16.39
CA ALA A 157 -12.23 2.23 15.42
C ALA A 157 -11.55 1.51 14.25
N LEU A 158 -10.86 0.39 14.51
CA LEU A 158 -10.17 -0.37 13.46
C LEU A 158 -11.16 -1.02 12.49
N LYS A 159 -12.28 -1.55 13.00
CA LYS A 159 -13.37 -2.06 12.17
C LYS A 159 -13.93 -0.97 11.24
N ILE A 160 -14.14 0.25 11.75
CA ILE A 160 -14.60 1.38 10.95
C ILE A 160 -13.56 1.76 9.89
N GLY A 161 -12.27 1.78 10.27
CA GLY A 161 -11.17 2.01 9.33
C GLY A 161 -11.14 1.00 8.18
N ILE A 162 -11.34 -0.28 8.47
CA ILE A 162 -11.41 -1.33 7.44
C ILE A 162 -12.62 -1.17 6.52
N ILE A 163 -13.79 -0.83 7.05
CA ILE A 163 -14.98 -0.52 6.24
C ILE A 163 -14.69 0.67 5.31
N LEU A 164 -14.08 1.73 5.85
CA LEU A 164 -13.70 2.90 5.07
C LEU A 164 -12.71 2.53 3.95
N LEU A 165 -11.68 1.73 4.25
CA LEU A 165 -10.72 1.23 3.28
C LEU A 165 -11.38 0.40 2.18
N ALA A 166 -12.30 -0.49 2.54
CA ALA A 166 -13.06 -1.29 1.58
C ALA A 166 -13.86 -0.40 0.62
N VAL A 167 -14.60 0.57 1.16
CA VAL A 167 -15.42 1.48 0.34
C VAL A 167 -14.55 2.35 -0.57
N LEU A 168 -13.54 3.03 -0.01
CA LEU A 168 -12.72 3.97 -0.75
C LEU A 168 -11.84 3.30 -1.81
N SER A 169 -11.29 2.12 -1.51
CA SER A 169 -10.44 1.38 -2.46
C SER A 169 -11.26 0.88 -3.64
N ASN A 170 -12.42 0.27 -3.41
CA ASN A 170 -13.29 -0.20 -4.49
C ASN A 170 -13.89 0.96 -5.28
N PHE A 171 -14.24 2.08 -4.62
CA PHE A 171 -14.63 3.30 -5.32
C PHE A 171 -13.51 3.83 -6.22
N THR A 172 -12.26 3.81 -5.75
CA THR A 172 -11.09 4.21 -6.54
C THR A 172 -10.91 3.32 -7.79
N VAL A 173 -11.16 2.02 -7.68
CA VAL A 173 -11.15 1.11 -8.84
C VAL A 173 -12.18 1.53 -9.88
N LEU A 174 -13.40 1.88 -9.46
CA LEU A 174 -14.44 2.39 -10.36
C LEU A 174 -14.01 3.68 -11.05
N GLN A 175 -13.44 4.62 -10.30
CA GLN A 175 -12.91 5.87 -10.86
C GLN A 175 -11.85 5.61 -11.93
N ARG A 176 -10.91 4.69 -11.66
CA ARG A 176 -9.88 4.29 -12.63
C ARG A 176 -10.48 3.62 -13.86
N GLY A 177 -11.46 2.74 -13.69
CA GLY A 177 -12.17 2.10 -14.80
C GLY A 177 -12.88 3.08 -15.72
N LEU A 178 -13.61 4.05 -15.14
CA LEU A 178 -14.28 5.12 -15.90
C LEU A 178 -13.27 6.02 -16.62
N HIS A 179 -12.14 6.32 -15.99
CA HIS A 179 -11.07 7.09 -16.61
C HIS A 179 -10.46 6.37 -17.83
N VAL A 180 -10.20 5.06 -17.73
CA VAL A 180 -9.76 4.24 -18.87
C VAL A 180 -10.76 4.29 -20.00
N TYR A 181 -12.04 4.03 -19.69
CA TYR A 181 -13.10 4.01 -20.69
C TYR A 181 -13.20 5.33 -21.48
N ASN A 182 -13.22 6.46 -20.76
CA ASN A 182 -13.30 7.78 -21.37
C ASN A 182 -12.05 8.11 -22.20
N SER A 183 -10.87 7.70 -21.74
CA SER A 183 -9.60 7.90 -22.47
C SER A 183 -9.56 7.13 -23.78
N LEU A 184 -10.04 5.88 -23.79
CA LEU A 184 -10.12 5.06 -25.00
C LEU A 184 -11.16 5.61 -25.99
N LYS A 185 -12.33 6.02 -25.50
CA LYS A 185 -13.37 6.63 -26.35
C LYS A 185 -12.87 7.89 -27.06
N LYS A 186 -12.17 8.77 -26.34
CA LYS A 186 -11.57 9.98 -26.92
C LYS A 186 -10.53 9.65 -28.00
N LYS A 187 -9.73 8.60 -27.78
CA LYS A 187 -8.71 8.16 -28.75
C LYS A 187 -9.34 7.61 -30.04
N SER A 188 -10.45 6.86 -29.93
CA SER A 188 -11.20 6.36 -31.08
C SER A 188 -11.75 7.50 -31.94
N ASN A 189 -12.43 8.47 -31.31
CA ASN A 189 -13.02 9.60 -32.03
C ASN A 189 -11.98 10.47 -32.75
N ASN A 190 -10.75 10.53 -32.24
CA ASN A 190 -9.65 11.26 -32.88
C ASN A 190 -9.02 10.52 -34.07
N LEU A 191 -9.27 9.22 -34.24
CA LEU A 191 -8.80 8.43 -35.39
C LEU A 191 -9.81 8.43 -36.54
N GLU A 192 -11.08 8.75 -36.25
CA GLU A 192 -12.17 8.82 -37.23
C GLU A 192 -12.36 10.23 -37.85
N ASN A 193 -11.67 11.25 -37.32
CA ASN A 193 -11.62 12.62 -37.86
C ASN A 193 -10.23 12.92 -38.43
#